data_AF-A0A2M7GSI7-F1
#
_entry.id   AF-A0A2M7GSI7-F1
#
_cell.length_a   1.000
_cell.length_b   1.000
_cell.length_c   1.000
_cell.angle_alpha   90.00
_cell.angle_beta   90.00
_cell.angle_gamma   90.00
#
_symmetry.space_group_name_H-M   'P 1'
#
loop_
_entity.id
_entity.type
_entity.pdbx_description
1 polymer ?
#
loop_
_entity_poly.entity_id
_entity_poly.type
_entity_poly.pdbx_seq_one_letter_code
_entity_poly.pdbx_strand_id
1 'polypeptide(L)'
;HLHKPASPEGLAELIGKWMPLQQDKPRAEKKVYGADELRAAIANGELVNYYQPKVWTATGRVMGVETLVRWRHPVDGMVFPDQFIGVAEAHGLIDD
;
A
#
# COMPACT_ATOMS: atom_id res chain seq x y z
N HIS A 1 -31.07 -1.10 4.14
CA HIS A 1 -30.54 -1.84 5.30
C HIS A 1 -31.16 -3.23 5.31
N LEU A 2 -30.34 -4.29 5.44
CA LEU A 2 -30.80 -5.68 5.47
C LEU A 2 -30.88 -6.16 6.91
N HIS A 3 -32.06 -6.59 7.35
CA HIS A 3 -32.21 -7.23 8.66
C HIS A 3 -31.96 -8.74 8.56
N LYS A 4 -31.46 -9.32 9.64
CA LYS A 4 -31.18 -10.76 9.72
C LYS A 4 -32.43 -11.55 10.16
N PRO A 5 -32.62 -12.79 9.67
CA PRO A 5 -31.83 -13.44 8.61
C PRO A 5 -32.10 -12.79 7.25
N ALA A 6 -31.04 -12.56 6.50
CA ALA A 6 -31.11 -11.94 5.19
C ALA A 6 -31.87 -12.86 4.23
N SER A 7 -32.98 -12.38 3.64
CA SER A 7 -33.68 -13.12 2.59
C SER A 7 -32.95 -12.97 1.24
N PRO A 8 -33.04 -13.98 0.36
CA PRO A 8 -32.50 -13.89 -1.00
C PRO A 8 -33.01 -12.67 -1.78
N GLU A 9 -34.28 -12.30 -1.59
CA GLU A 9 -34.91 -11.16 -2.24
C GLU A 9 -34.36 -9.82 -1.73
N GLY A 10 -34.16 -9.70 -0.40
CA GLY A 10 -33.56 -8.52 0.20
C GLY A 10 -32.08 -8.34 -0.18
N LEU A 11 -31.38 -9.45 -0.42
CA LEU A 11 -30.02 -9.44 -0.96
C LEU A 11 -30.02 -8.99 -2.43
N ALA A 12 -30.93 -9.52 -3.25
CA ALA A 12 -31.06 -9.15 -4.66
C ALA A 12 -31.43 -7.67 -4.84
N GLU A 13 -32.31 -7.13 -4.01
CA GLU A 13 -32.68 -5.72 -4.02
C GLU A 13 -31.49 -4.80 -3.67
N LEU A 14 -30.63 -5.23 -2.74
CA LEU A 14 -29.40 -4.50 -2.41
C LEU A 14 -28.35 -4.57 -3.52
N ILE A 15 -28.21 -5.72 -4.18
CA ILE A 15 -27.33 -5.86 -5.36
C ILE A 15 -27.82 -4.98 -6.50
N GLY A 16 -29.14 -4.91 -6.75
CA GLY A 16 -29.71 -4.02 -7.77
C GLY A 16 -29.56 -2.52 -7.46
N LYS A 17 -29.55 -2.15 -6.17
CA LYS A 17 -29.27 -0.77 -5.71
C LYS A 17 -27.78 -0.46 -5.62
N TRP A 18 -26.92 -1.47 -5.72
CA TRP A 18 -25.48 -1.28 -5.72
C TRP A 18 -25.07 -0.68 -7.06
N MET A 19 -24.94 0.65 -7.06
CA MET A 19 -24.13 1.32 -8.06
C MET A 19 -22.68 1.08 -7.67
N PRO A 20 -21.81 0.56 -8.56
CA PRO A 20 -20.38 0.59 -8.29
C PRO A 20 -20.04 2.05 -7.97
N LEU A 21 -19.45 2.29 -6.79
CA LEU A 21 -18.81 3.56 -6.50
C LEU A 21 -17.99 3.88 -7.75
N GLN A 22 -18.36 5.01 -8.36
CA GLN A 22 -17.82 5.55 -9.61
C GLN A 22 -16.38 5.08 -9.78
N GLN A 23 -16.14 4.24 -10.79
CA GLN A 23 -14.87 3.57 -11.06
C GLN A 23 -13.73 4.50 -10.68
N ASP A 24 -12.91 4.06 -9.70
CA ASP A 24 -11.65 4.72 -9.40
C ASP A 24 -11.02 5.09 -10.74
N LYS A 25 -10.79 6.39 -10.98
CA LYS A 25 -9.99 6.84 -12.14
C LYS A 25 -8.84 5.84 -12.25
N PRO A 26 -8.55 5.25 -13.43
CA PRO A 26 -7.48 4.27 -13.55
C PRO A 26 -6.26 4.90 -12.87
N ARG A 27 -5.89 4.35 -11.71
CA ARG A 27 -4.74 4.80 -10.96
C ARG A 27 -3.62 4.64 -11.98
N ALA A 28 -3.00 5.75 -12.39
CA ALA A 28 -1.96 5.71 -13.41
C ALA A 28 -1.05 4.51 -13.11
N GLU A 29 -0.89 3.61 -14.09
CA GLU A 29 -0.17 2.36 -13.87
C GLU A 29 1.17 2.68 -13.23
N LYS A 30 1.34 2.24 -11.99
CA LYS A 30 2.57 2.52 -11.25
C LYS A 30 3.66 1.66 -11.87
N LYS A 31 4.78 2.27 -12.25
CA LYS A 31 6.01 1.56 -12.62
C LYS A 31 6.34 0.53 -11.54
N VAL A 32 6.54 -0.72 -11.93
CA VAL A 32 7.06 -1.81 -11.09
C VAL A 32 8.54 -1.97 -11.42
N TYR A 33 9.37 -2.15 -10.39
CA TYR A 33 10.82 -2.22 -10.51
C TYR A 33 11.31 -3.67 -10.57
N GLY A 34 12.43 -3.91 -11.25
CA GLY A 34 13.01 -5.25 -11.38
C GLY A 34 13.87 -5.65 -10.17
N ALA A 35 14.16 -6.95 -10.04
CA ALA A 35 14.99 -7.48 -8.95
C ALA A 35 16.44 -6.96 -8.98
N ASP A 36 17.05 -6.83 -10.17
CA ASP A 36 18.41 -6.31 -10.30
C ASP A 36 18.52 -4.83 -9.94
N GLU A 37 17.51 -4.04 -10.32
CA GLU A 37 17.41 -2.62 -9.98
C GLU A 37 17.25 -2.45 -8.47
N LEU A 38 16.39 -3.26 -7.84
CA LEU A 38 16.21 -3.26 -6.39
C LEU A 38 17.48 -3.71 -5.65
N ARG A 39 18.17 -4.73 -6.15
CA ARG A 39 19.45 -5.19 -5.57
C ARG A 39 20.51 -4.08 -5.62
N ALA A 40 20.61 -3.38 -6.74
CA ALA A 40 21.50 -2.23 -6.87
C ALA A 40 21.11 -1.11 -5.88
N ALA A 41 19.82 -0.84 -5.72
CA ALA A 41 19.33 0.17 -4.78
C ALA A 41 19.66 -0.17 -3.32
N ILE A 42 19.56 -1.45 -2.92
CA ILE A 42 20.00 -1.92 -1.61
C ILE A 42 21.50 -1.67 -1.44
N ALA A 43 22.32 -2.12 -2.39
CA ALA A 43 23.78 -1.95 -2.36
C ALA A 43 24.22 -0.47 -2.34
N ASN A 44 23.46 0.41 -3.00
CA ASN A 44 23.73 1.85 -3.08
C ASN A 44 23.15 2.66 -1.89
N GLY A 45 22.44 2.02 -0.95
CA GLY A 45 21.81 2.71 0.17
C GLY A 45 20.67 3.67 -0.24
N GLU A 46 19.95 3.32 -1.30
CA GLU A 46 18.84 4.12 -1.85
C GLU A 46 17.51 3.85 -1.14
N LEU A 47 17.41 2.73 -0.40
CA LEU A 47 16.30 2.45 0.50
C LEU A 47 16.48 3.22 1.81
N VAL A 48 15.53 4.08 2.13
CA VAL A 48 15.55 4.97 3.29
C VAL A 48 14.31 4.78 4.16
N ASN A 49 14.46 4.99 5.46
CA ASN A 49 13.38 4.88 6.43
C ASN A 49 12.63 6.20 6.56
N TYR A 50 11.31 6.13 6.40
CA TYR A 50 10.38 7.16 6.81
C TYR A 50 9.68 6.74 8.10
N TYR A 51 9.23 7.71 8.88
CA TYR A 51 8.61 7.45 10.18
C TYR A 51 7.20 8.01 10.21
N GLN A 52 6.22 7.16 10.49
CA GLN A 52 4.83 7.57 10.70
C GLN A 52 4.49 7.56 12.19
N PRO A 53 4.20 8.73 12.80
CA PRO A 53 3.83 8.79 14.21
C PRO A 53 2.54 8.02 14.51
N LYS A 54 2.56 7.28 15.62
CA LYS A 54 1.38 6.69 16.27
C LYS A 54 1.05 7.53 17.49
N VAL A 55 -0.21 7.95 17.63
CA VAL A 55 -0.64 8.89 18.67
C VAL A 55 -1.75 8.30 19.55
N TRP A 56 -1.82 8.73 20.80
CA TRP A 56 -2.99 8.51 21.64
C TRP A 56 -4.20 9.25 21.04
N THR A 57 -5.28 8.53 20.73
CA THR A 57 -6.46 9.13 20.09
C THR A 57 -7.14 10.20 20.93
N ALA A 58 -7.11 10.06 22.27
CA ALA A 58 -7.71 11.01 23.19
C ALA A 58 -6.93 12.32 23.35
N THR A 59 -5.60 12.30 23.15
CA THR A 59 -4.73 13.44 23.51
C THR A 59 -3.84 13.94 22.37
N GLY A 60 -3.73 13.19 21.28
CA GLY A 60 -2.80 13.46 20.18
C GLY A 60 -1.33 13.25 20.55
N ARG A 61 -1.01 12.84 21.78
CA ARG A 61 0.38 12.64 22.21
C ARG A 61 1.01 11.46 21.45
N VAL A 62 2.21 11.67 20.91
CA VAL A 62 3.01 10.62 20.25
C VAL A 62 3.35 9.51 21.24
N MET A 63 3.07 8.28 20.83
CA MET A 63 3.39 7.04 21.56
C MET A 63 4.53 6.24 20.94
N GLY A 64 4.77 6.45 19.66
CA GLY A 64 5.76 5.71 18.91
C GLY A 64 5.69 6.05 17.44
N VAL A 65 6.44 5.32 16.63
CA VAL A 65 6.47 5.49 15.17
C VAL A 65 6.44 4.13 14.48
N GLU A 66 5.88 4.10 13.28
CA GLU A 66 6.09 3.02 12.32
C GLU A 66 7.25 3.40 11.40
N THR A 67 8.17 2.47 11.21
CA THR A 67 9.20 2.59 10.16
C THR A 67 8.63 2.09 8.85
N LEU A 68 8.67 2.94 7.84
CA LEU A 68 8.17 2.64 6.50
C LEU A 68 9.30 2.85 5.49
N VAL A 69 9.73 1.79 4.83
CA VAL A 69 10.76 1.88 3.79
C VAL A 69 10.27 2.71 2.61
N ARG A 70 11.17 3.50 2.03
CA ARG A 70 10.97 4.24 0.78
C ARG A 70 12.22 4.08 -0.07
N TRP A 71 12.06 4.04 -1.38
CA TRP A 71 13.19 4.05 -2.28
C TRP A 71 13.37 5.45 -2.85
N ARG A 72 14.48 6.11 -2.52
CA ARG A 72 14.92 7.37 -3.14
C ARG A 72 15.63 7.04 -4.45
N HIS A 73 14.86 6.69 -5.46
CA HIS A 73 15.34 6.33 -6.78
C HIS A 73 15.99 7.54 -7.47
N PRO A 74 17.17 7.39 -8.12
CA PRO A 74 17.94 8.52 -8.65
C PRO A 74 17.23 9.28 -9.79
N VAL A 75 16.40 8.60 -10.57
CA VAL A 75 15.65 9.20 -11.70
C VAL A 75 14.19 9.48 -11.34
N ASP A 76 13.46 8.44 -10.94
CA ASP A 76 12.02 8.51 -10.64
C ASP A 76 11.67 9.14 -9.26
N GLY A 77 12.67 9.49 -8.46
CA GLY A 77 12.46 10.12 -7.16
C GLY A 77 11.91 9.17 -6.10
N MET A 78 10.89 9.59 -5.37
CA MET A 78 10.39 8.81 -4.23
C MET A 78 9.45 7.70 -4.67
N VAL A 79 9.89 6.45 -4.51
CA VAL A 79 9.15 5.24 -4.86
C VAL A 79 8.61 4.58 -3.60
N PHE A 80 7.34 4.17 -3.66
CA PHE A 80 6.62 3.62 -2.52
C PHE A 80 6.69 2.08 -2.47
N PRO A 81 6.52 1.47 -1.28
CA PRO A 81 6.62 0.02 -1.08
C PRO A 81 5.75 -0.81 -2.04
N ASP A 82 4.57 -0.33 -2.41
CA ASP A 82 3.65 -1.04 -3.31
C ASP A 82 4.23 -1.27 -4.71
N GLN A 83 5.34 -0.62 -5.06
CA GLN A 83 6.01 -0.74 -6.36
C GLN A 83 7.20 -1.71 -6.37
N PHE A 84 7.73 -2.10 -5.20
CA PHE A 84 8.96 -2.92 -5.14
C PHE A 84 8.94 -4.02 -4.07
N ILE A 85 8.08 -3.96 -3.05
CA ILE A 85 8.04 -5.00 -1.99
C ILE A 85 7.71 -6.37 -2.56
N GLY A 86 6.75 -6.47 -3.50
CA GLY A 86 6.42 -7.77 -4.10
C GLY A 86 7.60 -8.40 -4.85
N VAL A 87 8.48 -7.57 -5.43
CA VAL A 87 9.72 -8.02 -6.08
C VAL A 87 10.75 -8.42 -5.01
N ALA A 88 10.85 -7.67 -3.91
CA ALA A 88 11.72 -8.04 -2.80
C ALA A 88 11.37 -9.41 -2.23
N GLU A 89 10.08 -9.65 -1.96
CA GLU A 89 9.56 -10.91 -1.43
C GLU A 89 9.78 -12.08 -2.40
N ALA A 90 9.44 -11.91 -3.68
CA ALA A 90 9.55 -12.97 -4.68
C ALA A 90 11.00 -13.39 -4.99
N HIS A 91 11.97 -12.48 -4.76
CA HIS A 91 13.38 -12.70 -5.06
C HIS A 91 14.26 -12.84 -3.82
N GLY A 92 13.68 -12.88 -2.62
CA GLY A 92 14.41 -13.05 -1.36
C GLY A 92 15.27 -11.85 -0.95
N LEU A 93 14.99 -10.66 -1.47
CA LEU A 93 15.75 -9.42 -1.19
C LEU A 93 15.26 -8.70 0.07
N ILE A 94 14.31 -9.26 0.81
CA ILE A 94 13.72 -8.61 1.99
C ILE A 94 14.63 -8.69 3.23
N ASP A 95 15.56 -9.63 3.23
CA ASP A 95 16.50 -9.91 4.34
C ASP A 95 17.96 -9.52 3.99
N ASP A 96 18.22 -9.05 2.76
CA ASP A 96 19.53 -8.60 2.26
C ASP A 96 19.91 -7.20 2.81
#